data_AF-A0A822DXW0-F1
#
_entry.id   AF-A0A822DXW0-F1
#
_cell.length_a   1.000
_cell.length_b   1.000
_cell.length_c   1.000
_cell.angle_alpha   90.00
_cell.angle_beta   90.00
_cell.angle_gamma   90.00
#
_symmetry.space_group_name_H-M   'P 1'
#
loop_
_entity.id
_entity.type
_entity.pdbx_description
1 polymer ?
#
loop_
_entity_poly.entity_id
_entity_poly.type
_entity_poly.pdbx_seq_one_letter_code
_entity_poly.pdbx_strand_id
1 'polypeptide(L)'
;MQNNYYSTSATPQRVPLGSDMNYLYLSPSQQQVNRQGIFLKRSEKIDWRRVAAVDVDRIARDMDFQTLQDNLENITLCNIDAEVDSRTMDPNFVKLYKMAQLTIEYLLLCQDQITTQLADYEQLKSKGFHDQEYTQQQIKKLKDELADTKKESKKRRKMLETQQRMLMAQNSNYHTCPVCTHAFLSINFLQAHINRRHPDYDYSKRREHDVDIEKEIQRLKDELNKKDTELQIIKVQKTAAEEKIGDRDTNISQLKQEIQTLTTKITIDDRFTQMKSHSHTRSPSPRQHEVGSSELIKDNKNLRADIEQLKQLLQQAEKHKRRVERDNENLRREMANLKDNLELLKKTPGNAGDLTNELITFQNVS
;
A
#
# COMPACT_ATOMS: atom_id res chain seq x y z
N MET A 1 -39.82 22.09 -23.81
CA MET A 1 -39.83 21.49 -22.46
C MET A 1 -38.42 21.59 -21.91
N GLN A 2 -38.26 22.39 -20.86
CA GLN A 2 -36.98 22.79 -20.27
C GLN A 2 -36.34 21.63 -19.50
N ASN A 3 -35.08 21.31 -19.77
CA ASN A 3 -34.24 20.52 -18.88
C ASN A 3 -33.19 21.45 -18.26
N ASN A 4 -33.39 21.76 -16.98
CA ASN A 4 -32.44 22.48 -16.14
C ASN A 4 -31.25 21.58 -15.82
N TYR A 5 -30.08 21.90 -16.40
CA TYR A 5 -28.80 21.47 -15.87
C TYR A 5 -28.49 22.29 -14.61
N TYR A 6 -28.59 21.68 -13.43
CA TYR A 6 -27.87 22.17 -12.26
C TYR A 6 -26.45 21.62 -12.31
N SER A 7 -25.53 22.52 -12.65
CA SER A 7 -24.09 22.33 -12.57
C SER A 7 -23.65 22.59 -11.13
N THR A 8 -23.29 21.56 -10.38
CA THR A 8 -22.59 21.70 -9.09
C THR A 8 -21.11 21.45 -9.29
N SER A 9 -20.39 22.49 -9.67
CA SER A 9 -18.95 22.61 -9.49
C SER A 9 -18.66 22.83 -8.00
N ALA A 10 -18.51 21.74 -7.25
CA ALA A 10 -18.02 21.80 -5.87
C ALA A 10 -16.49 21.73 -5.88
N THR A 11 -15.85 22.89 -6.00
CA THR A 11 -14.48 23.11 -5.53
C THR A 11 -14.42 22.67 -4.06
N PRO A 12 -13.39 21.93 -3.62
CA PRO A 12 -13.22 21.65 -2.20
C PRO A 12 -12.83 22.96 -1.52
N GLN A 13 -13.84 23.64 -0.99
CA GLN A 13 -13.68 24.83 -0.17
C GLN A 13 -12.92 24.39 1.08
N ARG A 14 -11.64 24.76 1.12
CA ARG A 14 -10.74 24.61 2.27
C ARG A 14 -11.46 25.31 3.42
N VAL A 15 -12.06 24.53 4.32
CA VAL A 15 -12.60 25.06 5.57
C VAL A 15 -11.41 25.69 6.29
N PRO A 16 -11.41 26.99 6.60
CA PRO A 16 -10.41 27.55 7.47
C PRO A 16 -10.63 26.88 8.82
N LEU A 17 -9.77 25.94 9.18
CA LEU A 17 -9.61 25.57 10.58
C LEU A 17 -9.28 26.88 11.28
N GLY A 18 -10.23 27.34 12.10
CA GLY A 18 -10.13 28.58 12.84
C GLY A 18 -8.76 28.67 13.49
N SER A 19 -8.01 29.66 13.03
CA SER A 19 -7.12 30.44 13.88
C SER A 19 -7.82 30.71 15.21
N ASP A 20 -7.06 30.56 16.30
CA ASP A 20 -7.43 30.88 17.69
C ASP A 20 -7.89 29.72 18.58
N MET A 21 -7.35 28.51 18.39
CA MET A 21 -7.04 27.67 19.55
C MET A 21 -5.71 28.18 20.11
N ASN A 22 -5.82 29.15 21.00
CA ASN A 22 -4.74 29.66 21.82
C ASN A 22 -4.25 28.49 22.69
N TYR A 23 -3.36 27.66 22.14
CA TYR A 23 -2.60 26.70 22.93
C TYR A 23 -1.99 27.50 24.06
N LEU A 24 -2.39 27.19 25.29
CA LEU A 24 -1.90 27.79 26.52
C LEU A 24 -0.38 27.91 26.41
N TYR A 25 0.08 29.08 26.00
CA TYR A 25 1.49 29.38 25.86
C TYR A 25 1.99 29.45 27.29
N LEU A 26 2.55 28.34 27.76
CA LEU A 26 3.54 28.44 28.82
C LEU A 26 4.61 29.40 28.31
N SER A 27 4.80 30.48 29.06
CA SER A 27 5.72 31.56 28.72
C SER A 27 7.14 30.99 28.52
N PRO A 28 8.01 31.60 27.70
CA PRO A 28 9.36 31.09 27.44
C PRO A 28 10.22 30.90 28.71
N SER A 29 9.88 31.59 29.80
CA SER A 29 10.44 31.40 31.14
C SER A 29 10.11 30.03 31.77
N GLN A 30 9.10 29.32 31.26
CA GLN A 30 8.69 27.98 31.68
C GLN A 30 9.30 26.88 30.80
N GLN A 31 10.01 27.23 29.71
CA GLN A 31 10.61 26.28 28.75
C GLN A 31 11.99 25.74 29.16
N GLN A 32 12.46 26.02 30.38
CA GLN A 32 13.74 25.50 30.87
C GLN A 32 13.59 24.73 32.18
N VAL A 33 12.83 23.64 32.17
CA VAL A 33 13.15 22.56 33.12
C VAL A 33 13.04 21.23 32.39
N ASN A 34 14.19 20.65 32.06
CA ASN A 34 14.33 19.25 31.70
C ASN A 34 13.86 18.39 32.88
N ARG A 35 12.55 18.14 33.01
CA ARG A 35 11.97 17.35 34.11
C ARG A 35 11.89 15.89 33.70
N GLN A 36 13.04 15.23 33.76
CA GLN A 36 13.10 13.78 33.88
C GLN A 36 12.39 13.35 35.16
N GLY A 37 11.08 13.07 35.09
CA GLY A 37 10.32 12.21 36.03
C GLY A 37 10.40 12.48 37.55
N ILE A 38 10.97 13.59 38.01
CA ILE A 38 11.21 13.89 39.41
C ILE A 38 10.28 15.03 39.83
N PHE A 39 9.42 14.78 40.82
CA PHE A 39 8.63 15.82 41.47
C PHE A 39 9.53 16.90 42.06
N LEU A 40 9.15 18.16 41.90
CA LEU A 40 9.99 19.25 42.37
C LEU A 40 10.04 19.31 43.89
N LYS A 41 11.19 19.76 44.40
CA LYS A 41 11.33 20.13 45.80
C LYS A 41 10.52 21.41 46.04
N ARG A 42 9.56 21.33 46.95
CA ARG A 42 8.72 22.47 47.37
C ARG A 42 9.54 23.35 48.33
N SER A 43 9.74 24.61 47.96
CA SER A 43 10.48 25.57 48.78
C SER A 43 9.92 26.99 48.71
N GLU A 44 8.87 27.21 47.92
CA GLU A 44 8.32 28.54 47.70
C GLU A 44 7.32 28.91 48.81
N LYS A 45 7.21 30.21 49.06
CA LYS A 45 6.24 30.78 50.00
C LYS A 45 4.97 31.18 49.25
N ILE A 46 3.83 31.09 49.92
CA ILE A 46 2.54 31.47 49.33
C ILE A 46 2.39 33.00 49.37
N ASP A 47 2.11 33.62 48.23
CA ASP A 47 1.61 35.00 48.20
C ASP A 47 0.11 35.02 48.54
N TRP A 48 -0.18 35.07 49.84
CA TRP A 48 -1.55 35.10 50.36
C TRP A 48 -2.37 36.29 49.85
N ARG A 49 -1.73 37.43 49.55
CA ARG A 49 -2.45 38.59 49.03
C ARG A 49 -2.95 38.33 47.61
N ARG A 50 -2.11 37.68 46.80
CA ARG A 50 -2.47 37.28 45.45
C ARG A 50 -3.57 36.23 45.44
N VAL A 51 -3.46 35.21 46.29
CA VAL A 51 -4.50 34.17 46.43
C VAL A 51 -5.84 34.77 46.90
N ALA A 52 -5.82 35.70 47.85
CA ALA A 52 -7.03 36.35 48.35
C ALA A 52 -7.74 37.24 47.30
N ALA A 53 -7.02 37.74 46.31
CA ALA A 53 -7.59 38.52 45.22
C ALA A 53 -8.25 37.66 44.13
N VAL A 54 -8.08 36.34 44.18
CA VAL A 54 -8.63 35.42 43.19
C VAL A 54 -10.09 35.08 43.54
N ASP A 55 -11.01 35.41 42.63
CA ASP A 55 -12.40 34.97 42.70
C ASP A 55 -12.53 33.57 42.08
N VAL A 56 -12.55 32.55 42.94
CA VAL A 56 -12.62 31.13 42.54
C VAL A 56 -13.95 30.81 41.87
N ASP A 57 -15.06 31.40 42.32
CA ASP A 57 -16.38 31.13 41.76
C ASP A 57 -16.50 31.69 40.35
N ARG A 58 -15.88 32.84 40.10
CA ARG A 58 -15.76 33.40 38.75
C ARG A 58 -14.91 32.52 37.85
N ILE A 59 -13.74 32.05 38.30
CA ILE A 59 -12.90 31.12 37.51
C ILE A 59 -13.70 29.88 37.12
N ALA A 60 -14.46 29.31 38.05
CA ALA A 60 -15.25 28.10 37.78
C ALA A 60 -16.40 28.35 36.79
N ARG A 61 -17.09 29.48 36.89
CA ARG A 61 -18.21 29.83 35.97
C ARG A 61 -17.73 30.21 34.57
N ASP A 62 -16.70 31.06 34.51
CA ASP A 62 -16.25 31.68 33.27
C ASP A 62 -15.16 30.86 32.56
N MET A 63 -14.66 29.80 33.21
CA MET A 63 -13.50 29.02 32.77
C MET A 63 -12.29 29.90 32.49
N ASP A 64 -11.99 30.84 33.40
CA ASP A 64 -10.85 31.74 33.28
C ASP A 64 -9.54 31.00 33.58
N PHE A 65 -9.07 30.27 32.58
CA PHE A 65 -7.83 29.51 32.65
C PHE A 65 -6.60 30.40 32.80
N GLN A 66 -6.66 31.66 32.37
CA GLN A 66 -5.51 32.56 32.47
C GLN A 66 -5.24 32.91 33.93
N THR A 67 -6.26 33.37 34.66
CA THR A 67 -6.12 33.67 36.10
C THR A 67 -5.72 32.42 36.89
N LEU A 68 -6.23 31.23 36.52
CA LEU A 68 -5.82 29.97 37.14
C LEU A 68 -4.34 29.63 36.86
N GLN A 69 -3.91 29.77 35.60
CA GLN A 69 -2.53 29.49 35.18
C GLN A 69 -1.54 30.40 35.89
N ASP A 70 -1.87 31.69 36.01
CA ASP A 70 -1.03 32.68 36.67
C ASP A 70 -0.76 32.33 38.15
N ASN A 71 -1.70 31.66 38.82
CA ASN A 71 -1.58 31.27 40.24
C ASN A 71 -1.08 29.83 40.43
N LEU A 72 -0.94 29.05 39.35
CA LEU A 72 -0.65 27.63 39.40
C LEU A 72 0.70 27.32 40.05
N GLU A 73 1.73 28.09 39.74
CA GLU A 73 3.08 27.93 40.29
C GLU A 73 3.09 28.11 41.82
N ASN A 74 2.45 29.19 42.30
CA ASN A 74 2.33 29.47 43.74
C ASN A 74 1.62 28.34 44.50
N ILE A 75 0.62 27.68 43.90
CA ILE A 75 -0.14 26.61 44.55
C ILE A 75 0.64 25.30 44.51
N THR A 76 1.29 25.00 43.39
CA THR A 76 1.96 23.70 43.15
C THR A 76 3.31 23.58 43.83
N LEU A 77 4.10 24.65 43.90
CA LEU A 77 5.48 24.63 44.40
C LEU A 77 5.64 25.11 45.85
N CYS A 78 4.56 25.58 46.48
CA CYS A 78 4.63 26.06 47.85
C CYS A 78 4.88 24.94 48.86
N ASN A 79 5.62 25.28 49.92
CA ASN A 79 5.79 24.41 51.07
C ASN A 79 4.63 24.59 52.07
N ILE A 80 3.56 23.83 51.90
CA ILE A 80 2.38 23.91 52.79
C ILE A 80 2.73 23.68 54.27
N ASP A 81 3.74 22.85 54.58
CA ASP A 81 4.14 22.59 55.98
C ASP A 81 4.72 23.83 56.67
N ALA A 82 5.26 24.78 55.91
CA ALA A 82 5.83 26.02 56.43
C ALA A 82 4.78 27.15 56.57
N GLU A 83 3.61 26.97 55.96
CA GLU A 83 2.59 28.02 55.82
C GLU A 83 1.40 27.84 56.77
N VAL A 84 1.18 26.62 57.27
CA VAL A 84 0.05 26.28 58.13
C VAL A 84 0.50 25.86 59.53
N ASP A 85 -0.13 26.42 60.57
CA ASP A 85 0.14 26.00 61.94
C ASP A 85 -0.50 24.64 62.21
N SER A 86 0.34 23.64 62.46
CA SER A 86 -0.04 22.26 62.78
C SER A 86 -0.94 22.14 64.02
N ARG A 87 -1.03 23.18 64.85
CA ARG A 87 -1.92 23.22 66.03
C ARG A 87 -3.36 23.61 65.70
N THR A 88 -3.57 24.25 64.55
CA THR A 88 -4.87 24.83 64.16
C THR A 88 -5.52 24.11 62.99
N MET A 89 -4.72 23.37 62.19
CA MET A 89 -5.18 22.71 60.98
C MET A 89 -5.12 21.20 61.10
N ASP A 90 -6.14 20.50 60.59
CA ASP A 90 -6.16 19.04 60.53
C ASP A 90 -5.00 18.52 59.65
N PRO A 91 -4.13 17.63 60.15
CA PRO A 91 -3.06 17.01 59.36
C PRO A 91 -3.56 16.34 58.06
N ASN A 92 -4.80 15.86 58.00
CA ASN A 92 -5.40 15.29 56.80
C ASN A 92 -5.63 16.32 55.70
N PHE A 93 -5.88 17.59 56.04
CA PHE A 93 -5.98 18.66 55.05
C PHE A 93 -4.62 18.93 54.39
N VAL A 94 -3.55 18.94 55.19
CA VAL A 94 -2.18 19.09 54.67
C VAL A 94 -1.83 17.94 53.73
N LYS A 95 -2.20 16.70 54.08
CA LYS A 95 -2.04 15.53 53.19
C LYS A 95 -2.86 15.68 51.91
N LEU A 96 -4.12 16.10 52.01
CA LEU A 96 -5.00 16.32 50.85
C LEU A 96 -4.40 17.38 49.90
N TYR A 97 -3.90 18.48 50.45
CA TYR A 97 -3.25 19.53 49.67
C TYR A 97 -1.99 19.03 48.97
N LYS A 98 -1.13 18.28 49.68
CA LYS A 98 0.06 17.66 49.06
C LYS A 98 -0.32 16.68 47.93
N MET A 99 -1.38 15.89 48.10
CA MET A 99 -1.89 15.03 47.03
C MET A 99 -2.42 15.84 45.84
N ALA A 100 -3.10 16.96 46.09
CA ALA A 100 -3.54 17.86 45.02
C ALA A 100 -2.33 18.45 44.27
N GLN A 101 -1.29 18.92 44.97
CA GLN A 101 -0.06 19.42 44.36
C GLN A 101 0.61 18.35 43.46
N LEU A 102 0.77 17.12 43.96
CA LEU A 102 1.33 16.01 43.18
C LEU A 102 0.48 15.67 41.95
N THR A 103 -0.84 15.73 42.10
CA THR A 103 -1.77 15.51 40.99
C THR A 103 -1.61 16.58 39.93
N ILE A 104 -1.51 17.85 40.32
CA ILE A 104 -1.29 18.95 39.37
C ILE A 104 0.08 18.84 38.69
N GLU A 105 1.15 18.53 39.43
CA GLU A 105 2.48 18.29 38.84
C GLU A 105 2.46 17.15 37.82
N TYR A 106 1.75 16.05 38.11
CA TYR A 106 1.58 14.94 37.17
C TYR A 106 0.82 15.37 35.91
N LEU A 107 -0.27 16.12 36.07
CA LEU A 107 -1.05 16.62 34.93
C LEU A 107 -0.24 17.57 34.05
N LEU A 108 0.57 18.46 34.65
CA LEU A 108 1.50 19.33 33.93
C LEU A 108 2.57 18.53 33.17
N LEU A 109 3.11 17.48 33.78
CA LEU A 109 4.04 16.57 33.10
C LEU A 109 3.38 15.88 31.90
N CYS A 110 2.16 15.38 32.06
CA CYS A 110 1.40 14.79 30.95
C CYS A 110 1.13 15.81 29.84
N GLN A 111 0.80 17.05 30.19
CA GLN A 111 0.58 18.12 29.22
C GLN A 111 1.85 18.39 28.40
N ASP A 112 3.01 18.52 29.05
CA ASP A 112 4.30 18.75 28.39
C ASP A 112 4.69 17.58 27.49
N GLN A 113 4.50 16.34 27.97
CA GLN A 113 4.74 15.13 27.17
C GLN A 113 3.85 15.08 25.91
N ILE A 114 2.56 15.35 26.06
CA ILE A 114 1.62 15.37 24.93
C ILE A 114 1.98 16.50 23.96
N THR A 115 2.32 17.68 24.47
CA THR A 115 2.69 18.85 23.65
C THR A 115 3.96 18.58 22.84
N THR A 116 4.98 17.99 23.48
CA THR A 116 6.22 17.59 22.81
C THR A 116 5.95 16.53 21.74
N GLN A 117 5.18 15.49 22.07
CA GLN A 117 4.80 14.46 21.10
C GLN A 117 4.01 15.05 19.92
N LEU A 118 3.09 15.97 20.16
CA LEU A 118 2.34 16.65 19.10
C LEU A 118 3.28 17.45 18.19
N ALA A 119 4.23 18.20 18.75
CA ALA A 119 5.21 18.95 17.97
C ALA A 119 6.08 18.01 17.10
N ASP A 120 6.51 16.87 17.65
CA ASP A 120 7.27 15.86 16.91
C ASP A 120 6.43 15.26 15.76
N TYR A 121 5.16 14.94 16.02
CA TYR A 121 4.24 14.44 14.99
C TYR A 121 3.96 15.48 13.91
N GLU A 122 3.80 16.75 14.25
CA GLU A 122 3.63 17.84 13.29
C GLU A 122 4.87 18.04 12.43
N GLN A 123 6.06 17.97 13.02
CA GLN A 123 7.32 18.05 12.29
C GLN A 123 7.50 16.86 11.34
N LEU A 124 7.21 15.64 11.80
CA LEU A 124 7.29 14.43 10.98
C LEU A 124 6.29 14.48 9.83
N LYS A 125 5.05 14.93 10.09
CA LYS A 125 4.02 15.16 9.08
C LYS A 125 4.49 16.17 8.03
N SER A 126 5.05 17.31 8.46
CA SER A 126 5.58 18.32 7.55
C SER A 126 6.69 17.77 6.65
N LYS A 127 7.65 17.04 7.22
CA LYS A 127 8.71 16.36 6.44
C LYS A 127 8.13 15.37 5.44
N GLY A 128 7.17 14.54 5.86
CA GLY A 128 6.48 13.60 4.97
C GLY A 128 5.76 14.26 3.80
N PHE A 129 5.14 15.43 4.02
CA PHE A 129 4.56 16.22 2.92
C PHE A 129 5.61 16.70 1.92
N HIS A 130 6.75 17.22 2.39
CA HIS A 130 7.83 17.66 1.50
C HIS A 130 8.41 16.51 0.69
N ASP A 131 8.66 15.35 1.33
CA ASP A 131 9.16 14.16 0.64
C ASP A 131 8.15 13.63 -0.39
N GLN A 132 6.86 13.66 -0.06
CA GLN A 132 5.79 13.29 -0.98
C GLN A 132 5.75 14.23 -2.20
N GLU A 133 5.78 15.55 -2.00
CA GLU A 133 5.81 16.52 -3.09
C GLU A 133 7.05 16.34 -3.97
N TYR A 134 8.22 16.17 -3.36
CA TYR A 134 9.45 15.89 -4.09
C TYR A 134 9.34 14.63 -4.95
N THR A 135 8.85 13.53 -4.37
CA THR A 135 8.67 12.26 -5.08
C THR A 135 7.66 12.39 -6.22
N GLN A 136 6.57 13.12 -6.02
CA GLN A 136 5.58 13.38 -7.06
C GLN A 136 6.18 14.16 -8.24
N GLN A 137 7.04 15.15 -7.97
CA GLN A 137 7.75 15.88 -9.02
C GLN A 137 8.70 14.97 -9.80
N GLN A 138 9.43 14.07 -9.14
CA GLN A 138 10.30 13.11 -9.82
C GLN A 138 9.51 12.12 -10.68
N ILE A 139 8.38 11.61 -10.18
CA ILE A 139 7.47 10.75 -10.96
C ILE A 139 6.97 11.49 -12.21
N LYS A 140 6.62 12.78 -12.09
CA LYS A 140 6.18 13.58 -13.23
C LYS A 140 7.29 13.70 -14.28
N LYS A 141 8.51 14.05 -13.87
CA LYS A 141 9.68 14.14 -14.76
C LYS A 141 9.95 12.83 -15.49
N LEU A 142 9.99 11.71 -14.76
CA LEU A 142 10.22 10.39 -15.35
C LEU A 142 9.11 9.97 -16.32
N LYS A 143 7.85 10.34 -16.04
CA LYS A 143 6.73 10.10 -16.97
C LYS A 143 6.90 10.88 -18.27
N ASP A 144 7.33 12.14 -18.18
CA ASP A 144 7.55 12.99 -19.36
C ASP A 144 8.72 12.44 -20.20
N GLU A 145 9.85 12.10 -19.57
CA GLU A 145 11.00 11.47 -20.23
C GLU A 145 10.65 10.14 -20.90
N LEU A 146 9.84 9.31 -20.24
CA LEU A 146 9.35 8.04 -20.79
C LEU A 146 8.42 8.27 -21.99
N ALA A 147 7.57 9.30 -21.95
CA ALA A 147 6.73 9.67 -23.08
C ALA A 147 7.56 10.10 -24.28
N ASP A 148 8.60 10.91 -24.07
CA ASP A 148 9.48 11.38 -25.13
C ASP A 148 10.35 10.27 -25.71
N THR A 149 10.91 9.40 -24.85
CA THR A 149 11.65 8.20 -25.28
C THR A 149 10.76 7.27 -26.11
N LYS A 150 9.49 7.09 -25.74
CA LYS A 150 8.52 6.30 -26.53
C LYS A 150 8.24 6.93 -27.89
N LYS A 151 8.10 8.25 -27.98
CA LYS A 151 7.93 8.96 -29.26
C LYS A 151 9.14 8.76 -30.16
N GLU A 152 10.35 8.92 -29.61
CA GLU A 152 11.59 8.74 -30.36
C GLU A 152 11.79 7.29 -30.81
N SER A 153 11.52 6.31 -29.94
CA SER A 153 11.53 4.88 -30.29
C SER A 153 10.55 4.58 -31.44
N LYS A 154 9.33 5.12 -31.39
CA LYS A 154 8.34 4.98 -32.47
C LYS A 154 8.84 5.60 -33.77
N LYS A 155 9.51 6.76 -33.72
CA LYS A 155 10.10 7.43 -34.88
C LYS A 155 11.23 6.59 -35.50
N ARG A 156 12.15 6.08 -34.68
CA ARG A 156 13.25 5.20 -35.12
C ARG A 156 12.73 3.90 -35.73
N ARG A 157 11.73 3.27 -35.14
CA ARG A 157 11.09 2.07 -35.69
C ARG A 157 10.53 2.33 -37.10
N LYS A 158 9.80 3.43 -37.30
CA LYS A 158 9.29 3.81 -38.64
C LYS A 158 10.41 4.05 -39.64
N MET A 159 11.51 4.67 -39.21
CA MET A 159 12.69 4.89 -40.06
C MET A 159 13.31 3.56 -40.48
N LEU A 160 13.51 2.63 -39.55
CA LEU A 160 14.05 1.29 -39.83
C LEU A 160 13.13 0.49 -40.76
N GLU A 161 11.81 0.50 -40.54
CA GLU A 161 10.84 -0.14 -41.44
C GLU A 161 10.92 0.42 -42.87
N THR A 162 11.13 1.73 -42.99
CA THR A 162 11.26 2.39 -44.29
C THR A 162 12.58 2.00 -44.96
N GLN A 163 13.70 1.99 -44.22
CA GLN A 163 15.00 1.54 -44.72
C GLN A 163 14.97 0.07 -45.15
N GLN A 164 14.36 -0.80 -44.35
CA GLN A 164 14.21 -2.22 -44.69
C GLN A 164 13.38 -2.40 -45.97
N ARG A 165 12.28 -1.65 -46.14
CA ARG A 165 11.50 -1.65 -47.38
C ARG A 165 12.33 -1.21 -48.59
N MET A 166 13.16 -0.17 -48.46
CA MET A 166 14.05 0.27 -49.54
C MET A 166 15.08 -0.79 -49.91
N LEU A 167 15.70 -1.45 -48.92
CA LEU A 167 16.67 -2.54 -49.16
C LEU A 167 16.02 -3.76 -49.82
N MET A 168 14.81 -4.15 -49.39
CA MET A 168 14.06 -5.26 -50.00
C MET A 168 13.67 -4.94 -51.45
N ALA A 169 13.23 -3.71 -51.72
CA ALA A 169 12.94 -3.26 -53.07
C ALA A 169 14.20 -3.32 -53.96
N GLN A 170 15.35 -2.85 -53.46
CA GLN A 170 16.63 -2.93 -54.18
C GLN A 170 17.06 -4.36 -54.50
N ASN A 171 16.88 -5.30 -53.56
CA ASN A 171 17.22 -6.71 -53.77
C ASN A 171 16.23 -7.46 -54.67
N SER A 172 14.98 -6.97 -54.81
CA SER A 172 13.96 -7.59 -55.68
C SER A 172 13.98 -7.11 -57.13
N ASN A 173 14.75 -6.07 -57.45
CA ASN A 173 14.81 -5.48 -58.80
C ASN A 173 15.75 -6.22 -59.76
N TYR A 174 16.34 -7.34 -59.32
CA TYR A 174 17.26 -8.14 -60.12
C TYR A 174 16.82 -9.60 -60.15
N HIS A 175 16.77 -10.18 -61.33
CA HIS A 175 16.48 -11.58 -61.58
C HIS A 175 17.79 -12.32 -61.87
N THR A 176 18.22 -13.16 -60.92
CA THR A 176 19.47 -13.92 -61.03
C THR A 176 19.29 -15.21 -61.82
N CYS A 177 20.31 -15.60 -62.59
CA CYS A 177 20.33 -16.89 -63.27
C CYS A 177 20.56 -18.02 -62.27
N PRO A 178 19.76 -19.11 -62.31
CA PRO A 178 19.94 -20.25 -61.41
C PRO A 178 21.14 -21.15 -61.77
N VAL A 179 21.76 -20.94 -62.94
CA VAL A 179 22.87 -21.77 -63.44
C VAL A 179 24.22 -21.04 -63.41
N CYS A 180 24.21 -19.71 -63.49
CA CYS A 180 25.42 -18.88 -63.47
C CYS A 180 25.21 -17.60 -62.66
N THR A 181 26.28 -16.82 -62.44
CA THR A 181 26.27 -15.66 -61.56
C THR A 181 25.69 -14.38 -62.17
N HIS A 182 25.14 -14.43 -63.38
CA HIS A 182 24.57 -13.25 -64.05
C HIS A 182 23.21 -12.84 -63.44
N ALA A 183 23.04 -11.53 -63.23
CA ALA A 183 21.81 -10.91 -62.77
C ALA A 183 21.25 -9.94 -63.81
N PHE A 184 19.94 -9.93 -63.98
CA PHE A 184 19.25 -9.17 -65.03
C PHE A 184 18.20 -8.24 -64.41
N LEU A 185 18.05 -7.04 -64.95
CA LEU A 185 17.06 -6.06 -64.48
C LEU A 185 15.61 -6.42 -64.85
N SER A 186 15.40 -7.35 -65.78
CA SER A 186 14.07 -7.79 -66.21
C SER A 186 14.03 -9.30 -66.38
N ILE A 187 12.91 -9.91 -65.98
CA ILE A 187 12.63 -11.34 -66.12
C ILE A 187 12.76 -11.81 -67.58
N ASN A 188 12.41 -10.97 -68.55
CA ASN A 188 12.50 -11.30 -69.97
C ASN A 188 13.95 -11.47 -70.43
N PHE A 189 14.86 -10.63 -69.94
CA PHE A 189 16.29 -10.75 -70.24
C PHE A 189 16.90 -11.98 -69.58
N LEU A 190 16.48 -12.30 -68.36
CA LEU A 190 16.88 -13.54 -67.70
C LEU A 190 16.41 -14.76 -68.50
N GLN A 191 15.14 -14.81 -68.91
CA GLN A 191 14.58 -15.93 -69.68
C GLN A 191 15.29 -16.10 -71.02
N ALA A 192 15.55 -15.00 -71.74
CA ALA A 192 16.31 -15.05 -72.99
C ALA A 192 17.76 -15.53 -72.77
N HIS A 193 18.39 -15.16 -71.66
CA HIS A 193 19.72 -15.64 -71.29
C HIS A 193 19.72 -17.15 -71.01
N ILE A 194 18.79 -17.65 -70.19
CA ILE A 194 18.67 -19.09 -69.90
C ILE A 194 18.45 -19.87 -71.20
N ASN A 195 17.51 -19.45 -72.05
CA ASN A 195 17.21 -20.17 -73.31
C ASN A 195 18.39 -20.23 -74.29
N ARG A 196 19.31 -19.25 -74.25
CA ARG A 196 20.46 -19.18 -75.17
C ARG A 196 21.72 -19.83 -74.62
N ARG A 197 21.97 -19.73 -73.32
CA ARG A 197 23.22 -20.15 -72.68
C ARG A 197 23.08 -21.39 -71.81
N HIS A 198 21.85 -21.72 -71.41
CA HIS A 198 21.49 -22.88 -70.61
C HIS A 198 20.27 -23.61 -71.21
N PRO A 199 20.30 -24.03 -72.49
CA PRO A 199 19.17 -24.70 -73.13
C PRO A 199 18.81 -26.04 -72.48
N ASP A 200 19.76 -26.68 -71.80
CA ASP A 200 19.57 -27.92 -71.03
C ASP A 200 19.10 -27.68 -69.59
N TYR A 201 18.79 -26.44 -69.21
CA TYR A 201 18.29 -26.13 -67.88
C TYR A 201 16.86 -26.65 -67.71
N ASP A 202 16.73 -27.72 -66.91
CA ASP A 202 15.47 -28.35 -66.62
C ASP A 202 14.63 -27.51 -65.62
N TYR A 203 13.59 -26.85 -66.15
CA TYR A 203 12.63 -26.08 -65.35
C TYR A 203 11.82 -26.96 -64.37
N SER A 204 11.84 -28.28 -64.51
CA SER A 204 11.08 -29.22 -63.67
C SER A 204 11.56 -29.22 -62.21
N LYS A 205 12.89 -29.22 -61.99
CA LYS A 205 13.48 -29.18 -60.63
C LYS A 205 13.15 -27.89 -59.87
N ARG A 206 13.03 -26.76 -60.58
CA ARG A 206 12.66 -25.48 -59.97
C ARG A 206 11.18 -25.46 -59.59
N ARG A 207 10.30 -26.06 -60.39
CA ARG A 207 8.87 -26.22 -60.04
C ARG A 207 8.67 -27.11 -58.83
N GLU A 208 9.41 -28.22 -58.70
CA GLU A 208 9.34 -29.08 -57.51
C GLU A 208 9.74 -28.30 -56.24
N HIS A 209 10.83 -27.55 -56.31
CA HIS A 209 11.28 -26.69 -55.21
C HIS A 209 10.29 -25.55 -54.90
N ASP A 210 9.71 -24.92 -55.91
CA ASP A 210 8.70 -23.86 -55.74
C ASP A 210 7.42 -24.43 -55.09
N VAL A 211 7.01 -25.65 -55.44
CA VAL A 211 5.88 -26.37 -54.80
C VAL A 211 6.18 -26.73 -53.34
N ASP A 212 7.41 -27.14 -53.03
CA ASP A 212 7.79 -27.43 -51.64
C ASP A 212 7.89 -26.16 -50.78
N ILE A 213 8.34 -25.04 -51.34
CA ILE A 213 8.26 -23.73 -50.69
C ILE A 213 6.80 -23.33 -50.44
N GLU A 214 5.91 -23.53 -51.41
CA GLU A 214 4.48 -23.23 -51.26
C GLU A 214 3.83 -24.06 -50.14
N LYS A 215 4.17 -25.35 -50.03
CA LYS A 215 3.72 -26.21 -48.92
C LYS A 215 4.24 -25.71 -47.58
N GLU A 216 5.49 -25.28 -47.50
CA GLU A 216 6.07 -24.76 -46.26
C GLU A 216 5.46 -23.40 -45.87
N ILE A 217 5.20 -22.51 -46.84
CA ILE A 217 4.45 -21.27 -46.61
C ILE A 217 3.06 -21.58 -46.07
N GLN A 218 2.39 -22.60 -46.61
CA GLN A 218 1.06 -22.99 -46.15
C GLN A 218 1.11 -23.55 -44.73
N ARG A 219 2.09 -24.40 -44.42
CA ARG A 219 2.33 -24.92 -43.07
C ARG A 219 2.57 -23.79 -42.05
N LEU A 220 3.42 -22.83 -42.39
CA LEU A 220 3.72 -21.68 -41.53
C LEU A 220 2.50 -20.77 -41.32
N LYS A 221 1.65 -20.60 -42.34
CA LYS A 221 0.37 -19.89 -42.20
C LYS A 221 -0.59 -20.61 -41.25
N ASP A 222 -0.69 -21.92 -41.35
CA ASP A 222 -1.55 -22.72 -40.49
C ASP A 222 -1.05 -22.70 -39.04
N GLU A 223 0.26 -22.77 -38.84
CA GLU A 223 0.89 -22.63 -37.52
C GLU A 223 0.70 -21.23 -36.93
N LEU A 224 0.82 -20.18 -37.75
CA LEU A 224 0.57 -18.80 -37.34
C LEU A 224 -0.89 -18.61 -36.90
N ASN A 225 -1.85 -19.11 -37.70
CA ASN A 225 -3.27 -19.07 -37.33
C ASN A 225 -3.53 -19.81 -36.02
N LYS A 226 -2.91 -20.98 -35.81
CA LYS A 226 -3.02 -21.71 -34.55
C LYS A 226 -2.50 -20.87 -33.38
N LYS A 227 -1.33 -20.24 -33.52
CA LYS A 227 -0.76 -19.36 -32.49
C LYS A 227 -1.61 -18.13 -32.20
N ASP A 228 -2.22 -17.55 -33.22
CA ASP A 228 -3.15 -16.43 -33.05
C ASP A 228 -4.41 -16.83 -32.28
N THR A 229 -4.96 -18.03 -32.54
CA THR A 229 -6.09 -18.55 -31.74
C THR A 229 -5.70 -18.82 -30.28
N GLU A 230 -4.53 -19.41 -30.03
CA GLU A 230 -3.99 -19.60 -28.67
C GLU A 230 -3.86 -18.25 -27.94
N LEU A 231 -3.32 -17.23 -28.61
CA LEU A 231 -3.18 -15.88 -28.04
C LEU A 231 -4.52 -15.21 -27.73
N GLN A 232 -5.54 -15.40 -28.57
CA GLN A 232 -6.88 -14.88 -28.32
C GLN A 232 -7.50 -15.53 -27.08
N ILE A 233 -7.38 -16.85 -26.93
CA ILE A 233 -7.86 -17.57 -25.75
C ILE A 233 -7.17 -17.07 -24.48
N ILE A 234 -5.84 -16.92 -24.52
CA ILE A 234 -5.06 -16.40 -23.37
C ILE A 234 -5.49 -14.98 -23.01
N LYS A 235 -5.75 -14.11 -24.00
CA LYS A 235 -6.26 -12.75 -23.73
C LYS A 235 -7.60 -12.76 -23.02
N VAL A 236 -8.55 -13.57 -23.47
CA VAL A 236 -9.88 -13.69 -22.84
C VAL A 236 -9.78 -14.25 -21.42
N GLN A 237 -8.91 -15.25 -21.20
CA GLN A 237 -8.65 -15.79 -19.87
C GLN A 237 -8.01 -14.75 -18.95
N LYS A 238 -7.08 -13.94 -19.48
CA LYS A 238 -6.45 -12.86 -18.73
C LYS A 238 -7.46 -11.80 -18.30
N THR A 239 -8.33 -11.34 -19.21
CA THR A 239 -9.37 -10.35 -18.86
C THR A 239 -10.35 -10.88 -17.82
N ALA A 240 -10.76 -12.15 -17.94
CA ALA A 240 -11.63 -12.79 -16.96
C ALA A 240 -10.95 -12.96 -15.58
N ALA A 241 -9.63 -13.17 -15.55
CA ALA A 241 -8.86 -13.21 -14.31
C ALA A 241 -8.71 -11.82 -13.67
N GLU A 242 -8.50 -10.78 -14.48
CA GLU A 242 -8.43 -9.38 -14.03
C GLU A 242 -9.77 -8.92 -13.42
N GLU A 243 -10.90 -9.31 -14.02
CA GLU A 243 -12.24 -9.02 -13.47
C GLU A 243 -12.45 -9.70 -12.11
N LYS A 244 -12.10 -11.00 -11.98
CA LYS A 244 -12.16 -11.73 -10.71
C LYS A 244 -11.25 -11.14 -9.63
N ILE A 245 -10.13 -10.54 -10.01
CA ILE A 245 -9.24 -9.84 -9.07
C ILE A 245 -9.91 -8.53 -8.61
N GLY A 246 -10.54 -7.78 -9.52
CA GLY A 246 -11.32 -6.58 -9.17
C GLY A 246 -12.46 -6.88 -8.18
N ASP A 247 -13.21 -7.97 -8.39
CA ASP A 247 -14.26 -8.41 -7.46
C ASP A 247 -13.70 -8.79 -6.07
N ARG A 248 -12.49 -9.37 -6.03
CA ARG A 248 -11.83 -9.67 -4.77
C ARG A 248 -11.34 -8.41 -4.06
N ASP A 249 -10.82 -7.43 -4.78
CA ASP A 249 -10.34 -6.18 -4.21
C ASP A 249 -11.48 -5.32 -3.64
N THR A 250 -12.66 -5.35 -4.29
CA THR A 250 -13.87 -4.71 -3.75
C THR A 250 -14.35 -5.40 -2.47
N ASN A 251 -14.42 -6.74 -2.45
CA ASN A 251 -14.74 -7.50 -1.24
C ASN A 251 -13.74 -7.26 -0.10
N ILE A 252 -12.44 -7.19 -0.40
CA ILE A 252 -11.40 -6.87 0.60
C ILE A 252 -11.61 -5.45 1.15
N SER A 253 -11.99 -4.49 0.31
CA SER A 253 -12.25 -3.12 0.74
C SER A 253 -13.47 -3.03 1.65
N GLN A 254 -14.54 -3.77 1.35
CA GLN A 254 -15.73 -3.89 2.21
C GLN A 254 -15.38 -4.52 3.57
N LEU A 255 -14.65 -5.64 3.58
CA LEU A 255 -14.21 -6.29 4.81
C LEU A 255 -13.31 -5.37 5.66
N LYS A 256 -12.43 -4.59 5.03
CA LYS A 256 -11.61 -3.58 5.74
C LYS A 256 -12.47 -2.52 6.42
N GLN A 257 -13.52 -2.03 5.75
CA GLN A 257 -14.43 -1.04 6.33
C GLN A 257 -15.23 -1.63 7.51
N GLU A 258 -15.64 -2.89 7.40
CA GLU A 258 -16.33 -3.61 8.46
C GLU A 258 -15.43 -3.84 9.69
N ILE A 259 -14.18 -4.26 9.48
CA ILE A 259 -13.16 -4.36 10.54
C ILE A 259 -12.90 -3.00 11.21
N GLN A 260 -12.82 -1.92 10.42
CA GLN A 260 -12.66 -0.56 10.98
C GLN A 260 -13.83 -0.22 11.90
N THR A 261 -15.06 -0.51 11.45
CA THR A 261 -16.28 -0.26 12.22
C THR A 261 -16.31 -1.07 13.51
N LEU A 262 -15.99 -2.36 13.45
CA LEU A 262 -15.92 -3.23 14.62
C LEU A 262 -14.83 -2.79 15.60
N THR A 263 -13.66 -2.39 15.12
CA THR A 263 -12.57 -1.83 15.94
C THR A 263 -13.02 -0.59 16.70
N THR A 264 -13.76 0.33 16.06
CA THR A 264 -14.31 1.50 16.75
C THR A 264 -15.34 1.13 17.82
N LYS A 265 -16.19 0.14 17.56
CA LYS A 265 -17.17 -0.36 18.54
C LYS A 265 -16.48 -0.99 19.76
N ILE A 266 -15.47 -1.84 19.54
CA ILE A 266 -14.68 -2.43 20.63
C ILE A 266 -13.98 -1.34 21.45
N THR A 267 -13.43 -0.31 20.80
CA THR A 267 -12.77 0.82 21.51
C THR A 267 -13.76 1.60 22.38
N ILE A 268 -15.01 1.77 21.91
CA ILE A 268 -16.07 2.42 22.69
C ILE A 268 -16.49 1.53 23.87
N ASP A 269 -16.59 0.22 23.68
CA ASP A 269 -16.93 -0.74 24.74
C ASP A 269 -15.84 -0.85 25.81
N ASP A 270 -14.56 -0.82 25.42
CA ASP A 270 -13.43 -0.76 26.35
C ASP A 270 -13.45 0.54 27.18
N ARG A 271 -13.78 1.67 26.55
CA ARG A 271 -13.98 2.95 27.26
C ARG A 271 -15.19 2.90 28.19
N PHE A 272 -16.28 2.26 27.78
CA PHE A 272 -17.48 2.09 28.61
C PHE A 272 -17.19 1.18 29.82
N THR A 273 -16.40 0.12 29.62
CA THR A 273 -15.97 -0.80 30.67
C THR A 273 -15.00 -0.15 31.65
N GLN A 274 -14.08 0.71 31.18
CA GLN A 274 -13.22 1.54 32.03
C GLN A 274 -14.02 2.60 32.83
N MET A 275 -15.08 3.18 32.27
CA MET A 275 -15.97 4.07 33.03
C MET A 275 -16.75 3.32 34.10
N LYS A 276 -17.17 2.08 33.82
CA LYS A 276 -17.91 1.25 34.79
C LYS A 276 -17.04 0.81 35.96
N SER A 277 -15.76 0.51 35.74
CA SER A 277 -14.82 0.14 36.82
C SER A 277 -14.45 1.31 37.75
N HIS A 278 -14.58 2.57 37.31
CA HIS A 278 -14.40 3.76 38.17
C HIS A 278 -15.63 4.11 39.02
N SER A 279 -16.77 3.43 38.84
CA SER A 279 -18.02 3.70 39.56
C SER A 279 -18.35 2.72 40.69
N HIS A 280 -17.49 1.74 40.98
CA HIS A 280 -17.70 0.75 42.05
C HIS A 280 -16.78 0.98 43.26
N THR A 281 -17.00 2.11 43.94
CA THR A 281 -16.62 2.32 45.34
C THR A 281 -17.82 2.86 46.13
N ARG A 282 -18.97 2.17 46.03
CA ARG A 282 -20.04 2.33 47.03
C ARG A 282 -20.92 1.09 47.03
N SER A 283 -20.99 0.43 48.20
CA SER A 283 -21.81 -0.73 48.49
C SER A 283 -23.26 -0.56 48.04
N PRO A 284 -23.94 -1.65 47.62
CA PRO A 284 -25.40 -1.68 47.63
C PRO A 284 -25.93 -2.66 48.69
N SER A 285 -26.82 -2.11 49.51
CA SER A 285 -27.84 -2.83 50.29
C SER A 285 -28.81 -3.60 49.36
N PRO A 286 -29.40 -4.72 49.78
CA PRO A 286 -30.21 -5.56 48.90
C PRO A 286 -31.66 -5.08 48.84
N ARG A 287 -32.14 -4.79 47.62
CA ARG A 287 -33.54 -5.04 47.24
C ARG A 287 -33.74 -4.88 45.72
N GLN A 288 -34.38 -5.92 45.17
CA GLN A 288 -35.13 -5.99 43.91
C GLN A 288 -34.31 -5.89 42.62
N HIS A 289 -34.12 -7.02 41.92
CA HIS A 289 -34.16 -7.16 40.45
C HIS A 289 -33.83 -8.62 40.07
N GLU A 290 -34.82 -9.52 40.08
CA GLU A 290 -34.59 -10.94 39.72
C GLU A 290 -34.88 -11.31 38.25
N VAL A 291 -35.38 -10.39 37.41
CA VAL A 291 -35.82 -10.79 36.05
C VAL A 291 -34.78 -10.53 34.94
N GLY A 292 -33.82 -9.62 35.13
CA GLY A 292 -32.82 -9.26 34.09
C GLY A 292 -31.51 -10.06 34.09
N SER A 293 -31.25 -10.88 35.10
CA SER A 293 -29.96 -11.56 35.26
C SER A 293 -29.84 -12.86 34.43
N SER A 294 -30.97 -13.53 34.15
CA SER A 294 -30.97 -14.83 33.45
C SER A 294 -30.63 -14.73 31.95
N GLU A 295 -31.10 -13.68 31.28
CA GLU A 295 -30.78 -13.42 29.86
C GLU A 295 -29.32 -12.96 29.70
N LEU A 296 -28.84 -12.04 30.54
CA LEU A 296 -27.45 -11.59 30.51
C LEU A 296 -26.43 -12.71 30.77
N ILE A 297 -26.78 -13.70 31.60
CA ILE A 297 -25.94 -14.88 31.85
C ILE A 297 -25.95 -15.83 30.64
N LYS A 298 -27.10 -16.02 29.97
CA LYS A 298 -27.19 -16.80 28.73
C LYS A 298 -26.41 -16.16 27.59
N ASP A 299 -26.56 -14.85 27.42
CA ASP A 299 -25.86 -14.10 26.36
C ASP A 299 -24.34 -14.11 26.58
N ASN A 300 -23.87 -13.99 27.82
CA ASN A 300 -22.44 -14.15 28.13
C ASN A 300 -21.91 -15.56 27.83
N LYS A 301 -22.72 -16.59 28.05
CA LYS A 301 -22.33 -17.97 27.78
C LYS A 301 -22.28 -18.26 26.28
N ASN A 302 -23.23 -17.71 25.51
CA ASN A 302 -23.27 -17.79 24.06
C ASN A 302 -22.09 -17.03 23.44
N LEU A 303 -21.82 -15.80 23.89
CA LEU A 303 -20.67 -15.01 23.43
C LEU A 303 -19.33 -15.72 23.70
N ARG A 304 -19.19 -16.41 24.84
CA ARG A 304 -17.99 -17.21 25.13
C ARG A 304 -17.84 -18.40 24.17
N ALA A 305 -18.94 -19.05 23.80
CA ALA A 305 -18.92 -20.13 22.82
C ALA A 305 -18.54 -19.62 21.42
N ASP A 306 -19.09 -18.47 21.02
CA ASP A 306 -18.80 -17.84 19.73
C ASP A 306 -17.33 -17.39 19.63
N ILE A 307 -16.78 -16.81 20.72
CA ILE A 307 -15.36 -16.45 20.79
C ILE A 307 -14.47 -17.69 20.63
N GLU A 308 -14.84 -18.81 21.23
CA GLU A 308 -14.06 -20.04 21.13
C GLU A 308 -14.14 -20.65 19.72
N GLN A 309 -15.31 -20.61 19.09
CA GLN A 309 -15.49 -21.03 17.71
C GLN A 309 -14.70 -20.16 16.72
N LEU A 310 -14.68 -18.84 16.93
CA LEU A 310 -13.89 -17.91 16.13
C LEU A 310 -12.38 -18.16 16.26
N LYS A 311 -11.89 -18.46 17.46
CA LYS A 311 -10.48 -18.84 17.67
C LYS A 311 -10.11 -20.11 16.90
N GLN A 312 -10.98 -21.11 16.90
CA GLN A 312 -10.73 -22.35 16.14
C GLN A 312 -10.68 -22.10 14.64
N LEU A 313 -11.60 -21.29 14.11
CA LEU A 313 -11.59 -20.91 12.69
C LEU A 313 -10.33 -20.12 12.30
N LEU A 314 -9.89 -19.21 13.16
CA LEU A 314 -8.68 -18.42 12.93
C LEU A 314 -7.43 -19.32 12.90
N GLN A 315 -7.34 -20.29 13.81
CA GLN A 315 -6.26 -21.28 13.81
C GLN A 315 -6.28 -22.17 12.56
N GLN A 316 -7.45 -22.53 12.04
CA GLN A 316 -7.58 -23.27 10.77
C GLN A 316 -7.15 -22.43 9.57
N ALA A 317 -7.57 -21.16 9.52
CA ALA A 317 -7.18 -20.22 8.46
C ALA A 317 -5.66 -19.99 8.41
N GLU A 318 -5.01 -19.87 9.57
CA GLU A 318 -3.55 -19.76 9.66
C GLU A 318 -2.83 -21.01 9.16
N LYS A 319 -3.33 -22.21 9.49
CA LYS A 319 -2.80 -23.47 8.95
C LYS A 319 -2.94 -23.52 7.43
N HIS A 320 -4.08 -23.11 6.89
CA HIS A 320 -4.31 -23.05 5.46
C HIS A 320 -3.36 -22.06 4.77
N LYS A 321 -3.20 -20.85 5.35
CA LYS A 321 -2.25 -19.84 4.86
C LYS A 321 -0.83 -20.39 4.78
N ARG A 322 -0.34 -21.04 5.83
CA ARG A 322 1.00 -21.67 5.85
C ARG A 322 1.15 -22.80 4.82
N ARG A 323 0.07 -23.48 4.46
CA ARG A 323 0.10 -24.50 3.38
C ARG A 323 0.25 -23.83 2.02
N VAL A 324 -0.57 -22.81 1.75
CA VAL A 324 -0.51 -22.04 0.50
C VAL A 324 0.85 -21.35 0.32
N GLU A 325 1.44 -20.82 1.39
CA GLU A 325 2.78 -20.21 1.35
C GLU A 325 3.86 -21.23 0.95
N ARG A 326 3.80 -22.46 1.49
CA ARG A 326 4.71 -23.55 1.10
C ARG A 326 4.52 -23.96 -0.35
N ASP A 327 3.28 -24.11 -0.80
CA ASP A 327 2.98 -24.49 -2.19
C ASP A 327 3.47 -23.41 -3.17
N ASN A 328 3.29 -22.12 -2.83
CA ASN A 328 3.82 -21.00 -3.61
C ASN A 328 5.35 -20.98 -3.66
N GLU A 329 6.02 -21.32 -2.56
CA GLU A 329 7.48 -21.38 -2.54
C GLU A 329 8.01 -22.54 -3.39
N ASN A 330 7.34 -23.70 -3.35
CA ASN A 330 7.66 -24.83 -4.21
C ASN A 330 7.49 -24.47 -5.70
N LEU A 331 6.37 -23.84 -6.08
CA LEU A 331 6.14 -23.37 -7.44
C LEU A 331 7.20 -22.36 -7.89
N ARG A 332 7.64 -21.46 -7.01
CA ARG A 332 8.74 -20.53 -7.32
C ARG A 332 10.05 -21.26 -7.61
N ARG A 333 10.37 -22.32 -6.86
CA ARG A 333 11.56 -23.14 -7.10
C ARG A 333 11.46 -23.92 -8.41
N GLU A 334 10.30 -24.51 -8.71
CA GLU A 334 10.07 -25.18 -10.00
C GLU A 334 10.21 -24.23 -11.18
N MET A 335 9.65 -23.01 -11.07
CA MET A 335 9.78 -21.98 -12.10
C MET A 335 11.23 -21.52 -12.28
N ALA A 336 12.02 -21.45 -11.20
CA ALA A 336 13.44 -21.15 -11.28
C ALA A 336 14.21 -22.28 -12.00
N ASN A 337 13.98 -23.53 -11.61
CA ASN A 337 14.61 -24.69 -12.24
C ASN A 337 14.27 -24.80 -13.73
N LEU A 338 13.00 -24.58 -14.10
CA LEU A 338 12.56 -24.57 -15.50
C LEU A 338 13.24 -23.45 -16.29
N LYS A 339 13.39 -22.27 -15.68
CA LYS A 339 14.09 -21.14 -16.29
C LYS A 339 15.58 -21.44 -16.51
N ASP A 340 16.24 -22.04 -15.53
CA ASP A 340 17.65 -22.43 -15.63
C ASP A 340 17.87 -23.52 -16.68
N ASN A 341 16.97 -24.50 -16.77
CA ASN A 341 16.99 -25.52 -17.83
C ASN A 341 16.81 -24.91 -19.23
N LEU A 342 15.89 -23.93 -19.36
CA LEU A 342 15.64 -23.22 -20.61
C LEU A 342 16.84 -22.33 -21.00
N GLU A 343 17.56 -21.80 -20.01
CA GLU A 343 18.80 -21.04 -20.21
C GLU A 343 19.98 -21.96 -20.56
N LEU A 344 20.04 -23.17 -20.01
CA LEU A 344 20.99 -24.22 -20.41
C LEU A 344 20.79 -24.64 -21.87
N LEU A 345 19.54 -24.89 -22.27
CA LEU A 345 19.16 -25.23 -23.65
C LEU A 345 19.50 -24.11 -24.66
N LYS A 346 19.46 -22.85 -24.22
CA LYS A 346 19.88 -21.69 -25.03
C LYS A 346 21.41 -21.54 -25.12
N LYS A 347 22.16 -22.07 -24.15
CA LYS A 347 23.62 -22.01 -24.06
C LYS A 347 24.34 -23.20 -24.69
N THR A 348 23.64 -24.24 -25.12
CA THR A 348 24.19 -25.30 -25.98
C THR A 348 23.99 -24.95 -27.46
N PRO A 349 24.99 -24.38 -28.16
CA PRO A 349 25.01 -24.41 -29.61
C PRO A 349 25.43 -25.82 -30.06
N GLY A 350 24.48 -26.57 -30.61
CA GLY A 350 24.75 -27.84 -31.30
C GLY A 350 24.43 -29.09 -30.46
N ASN A 351 23.23 -29.63 -30.67
CA ASN A 351 23.00 -31.08 -30.83
C ASN A 351 21.57 -31.37 -31.31
N ALA A 352 21.09 -30.60 -32.29
CA ALA A 352 19.90 -30.98 -33.05
C ALA A 352 20.21 -32.02 -34.16
N GLY A 353 21.47 -32.47 -34.27
CA GLY A 353 21.94 -33.40 -35.30
C GLY A 353 22.05 -34.88 -34.89
N ASP A 354 21.99 -35.22 -33.59
CA ASP A 354 22.28 -36.60 -33.14
C ASP A 354 21.10 -37.36 -32.52
N LEU A 355 19.91 -36.74 -32.41
CA LEU A 355 18.70 -37.46 -31.96
C LEU A 355 17.95 -38.20 -33.08
N THR A 356 18.45 -38.18 -34.32
CA THR A 356 17.89 -38.98 -35.42
C THR A 356 18.63 -40.30 -35.66
N ASN A 357 19.75 -40.56 -34.97
CA ASN A 357 20.53 -41.81 -35.17
C ASN A 357 20.30 -42.90 -34.11
N GLU A 358 19.62 -42.62 -32.99
CA GLU A 358 19.22 -43.66 -32.03
C GLU A 358 17.80 -44.20 -32.23
N LEU A 359 17.02 -43.66 -33.18
CA LEU A 359 15.71 -44.22 -33.56
C LEU A 359 15.76 -45.16 -34.78
N ILE A 360 16.91 -45.33 -35.45
CA ILE A 360 17.04 -46.20 -36.64
C ILE A 360 17.72 -47.55 -36.32
N THR A 361 18.26 -47.75 -35.13
CA THR A 361 18.89 -49.02 -34.72
C THR A 361 17.95 -50.04 -34.06
N PHE A 362 16.64 -49.73 -33.92
CA PHE A 362 15.64 -50.69 -33.41
C PHE A 362 14.70 -51.28 -34.46
N GLN A 363 14.93 -51.05 -35.76
CA GLN A 363 14.12 -51.66 -36.82
C GLN A 363 14.87 -52.59 -37.79
N ASN A 364 16.17 -52.86 -37.59
CA ASN A 364 16.90 -53.82 -38.42
C ASN A 364 17.88 -54.67 -37.60
N VAL A 365 17.36 -55.48 -36.69
CA VAL A 365 17.98 -56.77 -36.33
C VAL A 365 16.84 -57.79 -36.23
N SER A 366 16.82 -58.68 -37.22
CA SER A 366 16.13 -59.98 -37.19
C SER A 366 16.78 -60.92 -36.20
#